data_AF-A0A945JPN2-F1
#
_entry.id   AF-A0A945JPN2-F1
#
_cell.length_a   1.000
_cell.length_b   1.000
_cell.length_c   1.000
_cell.angle_alpha   90.00
_cell.angle_beta   90.00
_cell.angle_gamma   90.00
#
_symmetry.space_group_name_H-M   'P 1'
#
loop_
_entity.id
_entity.type
_entity.pdbx_description
1 polymer ?
#
loop_
_entity_poly.entity_id
_entity_poly.type
_entity_poly.pdbx_seq_one_letter_code
_entity_poly.pdbx_strand_id
1 'polypeptide(L)' 'MIDALHIAAGGLQQAEARLEGAASNTASGRGSPVNTSVDLITSIRHAEANANAVRTSDDMVGTLLDLFA' A
#
# COMPACT_ATOMS: atom_id res chain seq x y z
N MET A 1 11.96 11.68 6.78
CA MET A 1 10.50 11.87 6.63
C MET A 1 10.09 11.89 5.16
N ILE A 2 10.76 12.69 4.31
CA ILE A 2 10.67 12.58 2.84
C ILE A 2 10.90 11.14 2.38
N ASP A 3 11.91 10.45 2.94
CA ASP A 3 12.19 9.05 2.58
C ASP A 3 11.07 8.06 2.96
N ALA A 4 10.39 8.27 4.10
CA ALA A 4 9.31 7.40 4.55
C ALA A 4 8.05 7.55 3.68
N LEU A 5 7.72 8.80 3.31
CA LEU A 5 6.67 9.10 2.34
C LEU A 5 7.01 8.55 0.95
N HIS A 6 8.27 8.65 0.53
CA HIS A 6 8.73 8.12 -0.75
C HIS A 6 8.66 6.58 -0.81
N ILE A 7 9.05 5.90 0.28
CA ILE A 7 8.94 4.44 0.42
C ILE A 7 7.47 4.00 0.44
N ALA A 8 6.60 4.71 1.19
CA ALA A 8 5.18 4.39 1.24
C ALA A 8 4.50 4.62 -0.12
N ALA A 9 4.82 5.71 -0.82
CA ALA A 9 4.33 5.99 -2.16
C ALA A 9 4.80 4.92 -3.18
N GLY A 10 6.07 4.54 -3.16
CA GLY A 10 6.59 3.47 -4.01
C GLY A 10 5.96 2.11 -3.70
N GLY A 11 5.69 1.82 -2.42
CA GLY A 11 4.98 0.63 -2.00
C GLY A 11 3.52 0.60 -2.46
N LEU A 12 2.83 1.75 -2.46
CA LEU A 12 1.47 1.87 -2.98
C LEU A 12 1.43 1.63 -4.51
N GLN A 13 2.35 2.21 -5.26
CA GLN A 13 2.46 1.96 -6.71
C GLN A 13 2.70 0.49 -7.03
N GLN A 14 3.55 -0.20 -6.26
CA GLN A 14 3.76 -1.64 -6.44
C GLN A 14 2.52 -2.47 -6.08
N ALA A 15 1.79 -2.09 -5.02
CA ALA A 15 0.56 -2.76 -4.62
C ALA A 15 -0.54 -2.61 -5.69
N GLU A 16 -0.64 -1.43 -6.32
CA GLU A 16 -1.55 -1.14 -7.43
C GLU A 16 -1.23 -2.00 -8.66
N ALA A 17 0.05 -2.05 -9.08
CA ALA A 17 0.48 -2.90 -10.20
C ALA A 17 0.20 -4.39 -9.95
N ARG A 18 0.36 -4.87 -8.71
CA ARG A 18 0.02 -6.24 -8.32
C ARG A 18 -1.49 -6.48 -8.34
N LEU A 19 -2.29 -5.51 -7.89
CA LEU A 19 -3.75 -5.60 -7.91
C LEU A 19 -4.28 -5.69 -9.34
N GLU A 20 -3.74 -4.86 -10.24
CA GLU A 20 -4.10 -4.87 -11.66
C GLU A 20 -3.73 -6.19 -12.35
N GLY A 21 -2.53 -6.72 -12.05
CA GLY A 21 -2.12 -8.05 -12.50
C GLY A 21 -3.03 -9.16 -11.97
N ALA A 22 -3.40 -9.13 -10.68
CA ALA A 22 -4.31 -10.09 -10.07
C ALA A 22 -5.73 -10.00 -10.67
N ALA A 23 -6.22 -8.80 -10.94
CA ALA A 23 -7.51 -8.57 -11.59
C ALA A 23 -7.52 -9.12 -13.03
N SER A 24 -6.45 -8.89 -13.79
CA SER A 24 -6.28 -9.43 -15.15
C SER A 24 -6.21 -10.97 -15.16
N ASN A 25 -5.48 -11.56 -14.21
CA ASN A 25 -5.40 -13.02 -14.05
C ASN A 25 -6.75 -13.63 -13.63
N THR A 26 -7.51 -12.92 -12.78
CA THR A 26 -8.89 -13.31 -12.39
C THR A 26 -9.83 -13.27 -13.60
N ALA A 27 -9.81 -12.17 -14.36
CA ALA A 27 -10.70 -11.97 -15.51
C ALA A 27 -10.40 -12.94 -16.67
N SER A 28 -9.12 -13.30 -16.87
CA SER A 28 -8.71 -14.24 -17.92
C SER A 28 -8.85 -15.71 -17.52
N GLY A 29 -9.24 -16.01 -16.28
CA GLY A 29 -9.32 -17.38 -15.75
C GLY A 29 -7.97 -18.11 -15.69
N ARG A 30 -6.86 -17.39 -15.89
CA ARG A 30 -5.49 -17.91 -15.83
C ARG A 30 -4.95 -17.73 -14.43
N GLY A 31 -5.29 -18.66 -13.55
CA GLY A 31 -4.75 -18.69 -12.19
C GLY A 31 -5.50 -19.67 -11.30
N SER A 32 -4.79 -20.33 -10.38
CA SER A 32 -5.44 -21.07 -9.30
C SER A 32 -6.23 -20.07 -8.44
N PRO A 33 -7.55 -20.24 -8.24
CA PRO A 33 -8.37 -19.32 -7.46
C PRO A 33 -7.82 -19.05 -6.05
N VAL A 34 -7.16 -20.06 -5.47
CA VAL A 34 -6.50 -19.98 -4.17
C VAL A 34 -5.31 -19.01 -4.21
N ASN A 35 -4.45 -19.13 -5.22
CA ASN A 35 -3.26 -18.27 -5.35
C ASN A 35 -3.67 -16.83 -5.61
N THR A 36 -4.63 -16.61 -6.51
CA THR A 36 -5.14 -15.27 -6.81
C THR A 36 -5.74 -14.59 -5.58
N SER A 37 -6.45 -15.35 -4.74
CA SER A 37 -7.02 -14.82 -3.49
C SER A 37 -5.94 -14.42 -2.48
N VAL A 38 -4.88 -15.23 -2.33
CA VAL A 38 -3.75 -14.91 -1.45
C VAL A 38 -3.01 -13.67 -1.94
N ASP A 39 -2.78 -13.55 -3.25
CA ASP A 39 -2.14 -12.37 -3.84
C ASP A 39 -2.95 -11.10 -3.59
N LEU A 40 -4.29 -11.19 -3.74
CA LEU A 40 -5.18 -10.06 -3.51
C LEU A 40 -5.19 -9.62 -2.04
N ILE A 41 -5.29 -10.58 -1.10
CA ILE A 41 -5.22 -10.32 0.34
C ILE A 41 -3.87 -9.69 0.70
N THR A 42 -2.77 -10.23 0.16
CA THR A 42 -1.42 -9.71 0.40
C THR A 42 -1.29 -8.28 -0.10
N SER A 43 -1.80 -7.97 -1.30
CA SER A 43 -1.77 -6.62 -1.85
C SER A 43 -2.58 -5.63 -1.02
N ILE A 44 -3.77 -6.01 -0.54
CA ILE A 44 -4.59 -5.18 0.36
C ILE A 44 -3.81 -4.88 1.65
N ARG A 45 -3.20 -5.89 2.27
CA ARG A 45 -2.41 -5.71 3.50
C ARG A 45 -1.22 -4.80 3.32
N HIS A 46 -0.53 -4.87 2.17
CA HIS A 46 0.55 -3.94 1.85
C HIS A 46 0.06 -2.50 1.69
N ALA A 47 -1.08 -2.31 1.02
CA ALA A 47 -1.67 -0.98 0.88
C ALA A 47 -2.07 -0.39 2.23
N GLU A 48 -2.71 -1.18 3.11
CA GLU A 48 -3.07 -0.78 4.48
C GLU A 48 -1.83 -0.39 5.31
N ALA A 49 -0.76 -1.19 5.24
CA ALA A 49 0.48 -0.91 5.97
C ALA A 49 1.12 0.41 5.53
N ASN A 50 1.16 0.66 4.21
CA ASN A 50 1.70 1.91 3.68
C ASN A 50 0.84 3.11 4.04
N ALA A 51 -0.50 2.97 3.99
CA ALA A 51 -1.42 4.04 4.39
C ALA A 51 -1.26 4.41 5.87
N ASN A 52 -1.07 3.42 6.75
CA ASN A 52 -0.81 3.67 8.17
C ASN A 52 0.55 4.36 8.38
N ALA A 53 1.59 3.96 7.65
CA ALA A 53 2.89 4.63 7.73
C ALA A 53 2.82 6.12 7.31
N VAL A 54 2.04 6.44 6.29
CA VAL A 54 1.77 7.82 5.88
C VAL A 54 1.02 8.58 6.97
N ARG A 55 -0.07 8.01 7.52
CA ARG A 55 -0.85 8.65 8.58
C ARG A 55 0.00 8.93 9.81
N THR A 56 0.78 7.96 10.28
CA THR A 56 1.67 8.17 11.42
C THR A 56 2.75 9.20 11.13
N SER A 57 3.25 9.26 9.88
CA SER A 57 4.19 10.31 9.48
C SER A 57 3.54 11.69 9.54
N ASP A 58 2.28 11.82 9.12
CA ASP A 58 1.51 13.07 9.19
C ASP A 58 1.22 13.48 10.64
N ASP A 59 0.82 12.53 11.50
CA ASP A 59 0.61 12.77 12.94
C ASP A 59 1.90 13.27 13.62
N MET A 60 3.06 12.72 13.24
CA MET A 60 4.37 13.20 13.73
C MET A 60 4.69 14.62 13.23
N VAL A 61 4.32 14.97 11.99
CA VAL A 61 4.47 16.35 11.50
C VAL A 61 3.56 17.29 12.26
N GLY A 62 2.29 16.94 12.42
CA GLY A 62 1.31 17.75 13.14
C GLY A 62 1.77 18.05 14.56
N THR A 63 2.20 17.02 15.29
CA THR A 63 2.75 17.20 16.65
C THR A 63 4.03 18.04 16.69
N LEU A 64 4.91 17.96 15.69
CA LEU A 64 6.08 18.84 15.60
C LEU A 64 5.68 20.29 15.30
N LEU A 65 4.73 20.52 14.38
CA LEU A 65 4.22 21.85 14.05
C LEU A 65 3.55 22.50 15.26
N ASP A 66 2.73 21.75 16.01
CA ASP A 66 2.08 22.22 17.23
C ASP A 66 3.09 22.60 18.33
N LEU A 67 4.28 22.00 18.34
CA LEU A 67 5.34 22.30 19.31
C LEU A 67 6.10 23.59 18.99
N PHE A 68 6.08 24.01 17.71
CA PHE A 68 6.72 25.23 17.22
C PHE A 68 5.74 26.39 16.98
N ALA A 69 4.44 26.17 17.18
CA ALA A 69 3.37 27.19 17.11
C ALA A 69 3.17 27.89 18.47
#